data_AF-A0A523HU52-F1
#
_entry.id   AF-A0A523HU52-F1
#
_cell.length_a   1.000
_cell.length_b   1.000
_cell.length_c   1.000
_cell.angle_alpha   90.00
_cell.angle_beta   90.00
_cell.angle_gamma   90.00
#
_symmetry.space_group_name_H-M   'P 1'
#
loop_
_entity.id
_entity.type
_entity.pdbx_description
1 polymer ?
#
loop_
_entity_poly.entity_id
_entity_poly.type
_entity_poly.pdbx_seq_one_letter_code
_entity_poly.pdbx_strand_id
1 'polypeptide(L)'
;MSKQISIDRIIKATLAGIKKSQKQYETWSGGSWLWEAPEYLITINVANKISDLVGSKYITLENNTKSAISDAGSLGKGRLPRDLRERGKVDILLWWGNNKPRAVIEIKNFIYDKNQYEKDIKRIKELLKRNSSESSLQFGLLGFCDSADEGSQKSANEKINDKIKTIKNNVINILGENFQTSVKSTRIYEIEDSSWCASCIFIKRKPI
;
A
#
# COMPACT_ATOMS: atom_id res chain seq x y z
N MET A 1 -22.29 -18.84 -2.82
CA MET A 1 -21.26 -18.11 -2.04
C MET A 1 -20.47 -17.23 -2.99
N SER A 2 -20.36 -15.94 -2.72
CA SER A 2 -19.58 -15.02 -3.55
C SER A 2 -18.10 -15.42 -3.61
N LYS A 3 -17.53 -15.50 -4.81
CA LYS A 3 -16.12 -15.86 -5.00
C LYS A 3 -15.21 -14.83 -4.32
N GLN A 4 -14.33 -15.29 -3.44
CA GLN A 4 -13.30 -14.46 -2.82
C GLN A 4 -12.42 -13.82 -3.90
N ILE A 5 -12.18 -12.51 -3.76
CA ILE A 5 -11.27 -11.77 -4.65
C ILE A 5 -9.84 -12.21 -4.33
N SER A 6 -9.06 -12.63 -5.33
CA SER A 6 -7.67 -13.02 -5.09
C SER A 6 -6.80 -11.83 -4.69
N ILE A 7 -5.72 -12.10 -3.93
CA ILE A 7 -4.73 -11.08 -3.54
C ILE A 7 -4.12 -10.43 -4.79
N ASP A 8 -3.83 -11.22 -5.82
CA ASP A 8 -3.29 -10.73 -7.09
C ASP A 8 -4.23 -9.71 -7.78
N ARG A 9 -5.55 -9.94 -7.76
CA ARG A 9 -6.52 -8.96 -8.30
C ARG A 9 -6.53 -7.67 -7.50
N ILE A 10 -6.32 -7.73 -6.18
CA ILE A 10 -6.24 -6.55 -5.32
C ILE A 10 -4.95 -5.76 -5.61
N ILE A 11 -3.80 -6.44 -5.72
CA ILE A 11 -2.53 -5.80 -6.11
C ILE A 11 -2.65 -5.13 -7.49
N LYS A 12 -3.23 -5.83 -8.46
CA LYS A 12 -3.48 -5.27 -9.81
C LYS A 12 -4.40 -4.05 -9.77
N ALA A 13 -5.45 -4.08 -8.95
CA ALA A 13 -6.34 -2.94 -8.76
C ALA A 13 -5.63 -1.76 -8.09
N THR A 14 -4.77 -2.00 -7.10
CA THR A 14 -3.92 -0.96 -6.48
C THR A 14 -3.01 -0.30 -7.52
N LEU A 15 -2.28 -1.09 -8.30
CA LEU A 15 -1.41 -0.57 -9.37
C LEU A 15 -2.22 0.21 -10.43
N ALA A 16 -3.40 -0.28 -10.80
CA ALA A 16 -4.29 0.40 -11.74
C ALA A 16 -4.83 1.73 -11.16
N GLY A 17 -5.08 1.81 -9.86
CA GLY A 17 -5.51 3.02 -9.18
C GLY A 17 -4.42 4.09 -9.14
N ILE A 18 -3.19 3.70 -8.84
CA ILE A 18 -2.03 4.61 -8.88
C ILE A 18 -1.81 5.13 -10.30
N LYS A 19 -1.81 4.23 -11.31
CA LYS A 19 -1.72 4.60 -12.73
C LYS A 19 -2.83 5.55 -13.17
N LYS A 20 -4.07 5.32 -12.72
CA LYS A 20 -5.20 6.22 -13.00
C LYS A 20 -4.92 7.61 -12.42
N SER A 21 -4.38 7.66 -11.20
CA SER A 21 -4.10 8.92 -10.51
C SER A 21 -3.05 9.75 -11.23
N GLN A 22 -1.95 9.14 -11.68
CA GLN A 22 -0.94 9.83 -12.49
C GLN A 22 -1.57 10.50 -13.72
N LYS A 23 -2.28 9.72 -14.53
CA LYS A 23 -2.92 10.24 -15.75
C LYS A 23 -3.98 11.30 -15.48
N GLN A 24 -4.78 11.08 -14.44
CA GLN A 24 -5.85 11.99 -14.06
C GLN A 24 -5.28 13.33 -13.59
N TYR A 25 -4.24 13.30 -12.76
CA TYR A 25 -3.62 14.52 -12.29
C TYR A 25 -2.89 15.27 -13.41
N GLU A 26 -2.13 14.56 -14.25
CA GLU A 26 -1.49 15.12 -15.45
C GLU A 26 -2.49 15.83 -16.37
N THR A 27 -3.67 15.25 -16.55
CA THR A 27 -4.76 15.88 -17.32
C THR A 27 -5.31 17.13 -16.61
N TRP A 28 -5.48 17.08 -15.28
CA TRP A 28 -6.05 18.19 -14.51
C TRP A 28 -5.12 19.40 -14.40
N SER A 29 -3.83 19.14 -14.23
CA SER A 29 -2.80 20.16 -14.06
C SER A 29 -2.29 20.73 -15.39
N GLY A 30 -2.60 20.06 -16.50
CA GLY A 30 -2.04 20.41 -17.81
C GLY A 30 -0.60 19.94 -18.02
N GLY A 31 -0.12 18.98 -17.22
CA GLY A 31 1.19 18.35 -17.42
C GLY A 31 1.94 17.95 -16.14
N SER A 32 1.58 18.47 -14.96
CA SER A 32 2.22 18.10 -13.69
C SER A 32 2.00 16.62 -13.36
N TRP A 33 3.01 15.99 -12.78
CA TRP A 33 2.99 14.58 -12.40
C TRP A 33 2.52 14.37 -10.96
N LEU A 34 2.24 13.10 -10.61
CA LEU A 34 1.58 12.75 -9.36
C LEU A 34 2.37 13.11 -8.09
N TRP A 35 3.66 13.43 -8.22
CA TRP A 35 4.48 13.89 -7.08
C TRP A 35 4.01 15.26 -6.55
N GLU A 36 3.35 16.09 -7.37
CA GLU A 36 2.76 17.38 -6.96
C GLU A 36 1.32 17.22 -6.41
N ALA A 37 0.71 16.05 -6.60
CA ALA A 37 -0.66 15.78 -6.17
C ALA A 37 -0.72 15.32 -4.71
N PRO A 38 -1.86 15.56 -4.01
CA PRO A 38 -2.08 14.99 -2.69
C PRO A 38 -2.20 13.45 -2.76
N GLU A 39 -1.62 12.75 -1.78
CA GLU A 39 -1.71 11.29 -1.64
C GLU A 39 -3.17 10.79 -1.67
N TYR A 40 -4.11 11.59 -1.16
CA TYR A 40 -5.52 11.25 -1.11
C TYR A 40 -6.16 11.02 -2.49
N LEU A 41 -5.67 11.67 -3.56
CA LEU A 41 -6.11 11.39 -4.92
C LEU A 41 -5.82 9.93 -5.30
N ILE A 42 -4.65 9.44 -4.89
CA ILE A 42 -4.20 8.07 -5.11
C ILE A 42 -5.07 7.10 -4.32
N THR A 43 -5.28 7.39 -3.05
CA THR A 43 -6.12 6.61 -2.13
C THR A 43 -7.53 6.41 -2.71
N ILE A 44 -8.19 7.47 -3.15
CA ILE A 44 -9.55 7.38 -3.72
C ILE A 44 -9.56 6.56 -5.01
N ASN A 45 -8.60 6.74 -5.91
CA ASN A 45 -8.55 5.98 -7.15
C ASN A 45 -8.22 4.51 -6.95
N VAL A 46 -7.37 4.18 -5.98
CA VAL A 46 -7.13 2.79 -5.55
C VAL A 46 -8.40 2.19 -4.96
N ALA A 47 -9.07 2.89 -4.05
CA ALA A 47 -10.32 2.43 -3.46
C ALA A 47 -11.40 2.16 -4.52
N ASN A 48 -11.57 3.07 -5.49
CA ASN A 48 -12.48 2.87 -6.63
C ASN A 48 -12.13 1.62 -7.43
N LYS A 49 -10.85 1.45 -7.82
CA LYS A 49 -10.42 0.26 -8.58
C LYS A 49 -10.59 -1.04 -7.83
N ILE A 50 -10.41 -1.05 -6.52
CA ILE A 50 -10.69 -2.23 -5.72
C ILE A 50 -12.21 -2.45 -5.64
N SER A 51 -13.01 -1.40 -5.43
CA SER A 51 -14.49 -1.45 -5.36
C SER A 51 -15.11 -2.09 -6.61
N ASP A 52 -14.57 -1.75 -7.80
CA ASP A 52 -15.00 -2.27 -9.11
C ASP A 52 -14.76 -3.79 -9.29
N LEU A 53 -13.94 -4.44 -8.44
CA LEU A 53 -13.64 -5.86 -8.60
C LEU A 53 -14.87 -6.74 -8.31
N VAL A 54 -15.29 -7.59 -9.24
CA VAL A 54 -16.33 -8.60 -8.99
C VAL A 54 -15.95 -9.53 -7.82
N GLY A 55 -16.83 -9.60 -6.81
CA GLY A 55 -16.73 -10.41 -5.58
C GLY A 55 -17.19 -9.62 -4.35
N SER A 56 -17.58 -10.31 -3.27
CA SER A 56 -18.08 -9.66 -2.05
C SER A 56 -16.96 -9.07 -1.22
N LYS A 57 -17.10 -7.77 -0.94
CA LYS A 57 -16.18 -6.91 -0.20
C LYS A 57 -16.89 -5.61 0.14
N TYR A 58 -16.32 -4.86 1.05
CA TYR A 58 -16.48 -3.42 1.08
C TYR A 58 -15.16 -2.79 1.50
N ILE A 59 -15.08 -1.47 1.36
CA ILE A 59 -13.88 -0.69 1.63
C ILE A 59 -14.29 0.44 2.55
N THR A 60 -13.46 0.71 3.54
CA THR A 60 -13.55 1.93 4.34
C THR A 60 -12.20 2.63 4.30
N LEU A 61 -12.25 3.96 4.41
CA LEU A 61 -11.07 4.81 4.32
C LEU A 61 -10.77 5.40 5.69
N GLU A 62 -9.49 5.70 5.94
CA GLU A 62 -9.06 6.46 7.13
C GLU A 62 -9.48 5.80 8.46
N ASN A 63 -9.58 4.47 8.47
CA ASN A 63 -10.03 3.73 9.65
C ASN A 63 -8.99 3.79 10.75
N ASN A 64 -9.47 4.07 11.97
CA ASN A 64 -8.63 4.00 13.14
C ASN A 64 -8.13 2.56 13.36
N THR A 65 -6.84 2.40 13.64
CA THR A 65 -6.18 1.12 13.91
C THR A 65 -6.84 0.33 15.04
N LYS A 66 -7.34 0.99 16.08
CA LYS A 66 -8.04 0.32 17.19
C LYS A 66 -9.33 -0.33 16.72
N SER A 67 -10.13 0.37 15.91
CA SER A 67 -11.35 -0.19 15.32
C SER A 67 -11.01 -1.36 14.40
N ALA A 68 -10.03 -1.18 13.50
CA ALA A 68 -9.58 -2.26 12.62
C ALA A 68 -9.14 -3.53 13.37
N ILE A 69 -8.44 -3.39 14.50
CA ILE A 69 -8.04 -4.51 15.38
C ILE A 69 -9.26 -5.17 16.02
N SER A 70 -10.19 -4.36 16.54
CA SER A 70 -11.44 -4.82 17.16
C SER A 70 -12.25 -5.65 16.18
N ASP A 71 -12.49 -5.10 14.99
CA ASP A 71 -13.31 -5.71 13.96
C ASP A 71 -12.65 -6.95 13.36
N ALA A 72 -11.31 -7.01 13.36
CA ALA A 72 -10.55 -8.20 13.00
C ALA A 72 -10.59 -9.32 14.06
N GLY A 73 -11.20 -9.09 15.23
CA GLY A 73 -11.22 -10.05 16.34
C GLY A 73 -9.89 -10.15 17.10
N SER A 74 -8.98 -9.19 16.89
CA SER A 74 -7.59 -9.25 17.39
C SER A 74 -7.35 -8.36 18.62
N LEU A 75 -8.41 -7.98 19.32
CA LEU A 75 -8.32 -7.13 20.51
C LEU A 75 -7.87 -7.94 21.74
N GLY A 76 -6.55 -8.09 21.90
CA GLY A 76 -5.96 -8.74 23.08
C GLY A 76 -6.06 -7.92 24.38
N LYS A 77 -5.76 -8.57 25.51
CA LYS A 77 -5.63 -7.91 26.82
C LYS A 77 -4.40 -7.00 26.88
N GLY A 78 -4.50 -5.88 27.60
CA GLY A 78 -3.38 -4.94 27.82
C GLY A 78 -3.29 -3.77 26.84
N ARG A 79 -2.33 -2.88 27.08
CA ARG A 79 -2.15 -1.62 26.32
C ARG A 79 -1.68 -1.91 24.89
N LEU A 80 -2.27 -1.24 23.90
CA LEU A 80 -1.82 -1.34 22.50
C LEU A 80 -0.34 -0.95 22.36
N PRO A 81 0.44 -1.51 21.42
CA PRO A 81 1.78 -1.02 21.06
C PRO A 81 1.76 0.48 20.69
N ARG A 82 2.90 1.17 20.85
CA ARG A 82 2.99 2.62 20.53
C ARG A 82 2.64 2.90 19.06
N ASP A 83 3.14 2.04 18.17
CA ASP A 83 2.91 2.13 16.71
C ASP A 83 1.43 1.98 16.33
N LEU A 84 0.59 1.42 17.21
CA LEU A 84 -0.86 1.31 17.02
C LEU A 84 -1.66 2.40 17.76
N ARG A 85 -1.03 3.14 18.69
CA ARG A 85 -1.67 4.13 19.58
C ARG A 85 -1.72 5.55 19.03
N GLU A 86 -0.79 5.96 18.18
CA GLU A 86 -0.64 7.36 17.73
C GLU A 86 -1.75 7.76 16.73
N ARG A 87 -3.01 7.93 17.19
CA ARG A 87 -4.17 8.35 16.36
C ARG A 87 -4.21 7.63 14.99
N GLY A 88 -3.70 6.40 14.95
CA GLY A 88 -3.23 5.76 13.73
C GLY A 88 -4.42 5.46 12.85
N LYS A 89 -4.34 5.91 11.60
CA LYS A 89 -5.30 5.54 10.56
C LYS A 89 -4.57 4.73 9.52
N VAL A 90 -5.29 3.79 8.92
CA VAL A 90 -4.86 3.15 7.68
C VAL A 90 -5.59 3.84 6.53
N ASP A 91 -4.91 4.09 5.42
CA ASP A 91 -5.54 4.81 4.30
C ASP A 91 -6.75 4.04 3.77
N ILE A 92 -6.59 2.73 3.59
CA ILE A 92 -7.66 1.84 3.13
C ILE A 92 -7.69 0.55 3.96
N LEU A 93 -8.87 0.24 4.52
CA LEU A 93 -9.18 -1.05 5.11
C LEU A 93 -10.10 -1.82 4.15
N LEU A 94 -9.62 -2.97 3.67
CA LEU A 94 -10.39 -3.87 2.82
C LEU A 94 -11.09 -4.91 3.70
N TRP A 95 -12.39 -5.10 3.48
CA TRP A 95 -13.20 -6.03 4.23
C TRP A 95 -13.64 -7.21 3.39
N TRP A 96 -13.80 -8.34 4.07
CA TRP A 96 -14.61 -9.43 3.60
C TRP A 96 -16.09 -9.02 3.54
N GLY A 97 -16.86 -9.68 2.68
CA GLY A 97 -18.32 -9.54 2.67
C GLY A 97 -19.05 -10.01 3.94
N ASN A 98 -18.32 -10.50 4.95
CA ASN A 98 -18.85 -10.95 6.25
C ASN A 98 -18.45 -10.01 7.40
N ASN A 99 -18.18 -8.73 7.12
CA ASN A 99 -17.85 -7.69 8.10
C ASN A 99 -16.56 -7.90 8.89
N LYS A 100 -15.62 -8.70 8.36
CA LYS A 100 -14.29 -8.84 8.94
C LYS A 100 -13.23 -8.12 8.09
N PRO A 101 -12.29 -7.37 8.66
CA PRO A 101 -11.15 -6.83 7.95
C PRO A 101 -10.31 -7.93 7.33
N ARG A 102 -9.83 -7.71 6.11
CA ARG A 102 -9.04 -8.66 5.34
C ARG A 102 -7.63 -8.17 5.09
N ALA A 103 -7.49 -6.89 4.74
CA ALA A 103 -6.20 -6.32 4.40
C ALA A 103 -6.15 -4.84 4.74
N VAL A 104 -4.93 -4.38 5.03
CA VAL A 104 -4.60 -2.98 5.26
C VAL A 104 -3.75 -2.49 4.09
N ILE A 105 -4.08 -1.33 3.53
CA ILE A 105 -3.39 -0.78 2.38
C ILE A 105 -3.03 0.66 2.72
N GLU A 106 -1.74 0.96 2.66
CA GLU A 106 -1.17 2.29 2.86
C GLU A 106 -0.66 2.78 1.50
N ILE A 107 -0.81 4.07 1.24
CA ILE A 107 -0.55 4.70 -0.05
C ILE A 107 0.46 5.84 0.16
N LYS A 108 1.42 5.94 -0.76
CA LYS A 108 2.33 7.08 -0.85
C LYS A 108 2.33 7.68 -2.24
N ASN A 109 2.49 8.98 -2.35
CA ASN A 109 2.65 9.61 -3.65
C ASN A 109 4.06 9.39 -4.21
N PHE A 110 5.09 9.85 -3.50
CA PHE A 110 6.49 9.83 -3.88
C PHE A 110 7.36 9.71 -2.64
N ILE A 111 8.32 8.77 -2.66
CA ILE A 111 9.10 8.41 -1.48
C ILE A 111 10.50 9.01 -1.58
N TYR A 112 10.75 10.18 -1.01
CA TYR A 112 12.09 10.75 -0.91
C TYR A 112 12.95 10.09 0.17
N ASP A 113 12.33 9.68 1.28
CA ASP A 113 13.03 9.15 2.44
C ASP A 113 12.30 7.97 3.12
N LYS A 114 13.04 7.26 3.97
CA LYS A 114 12.52 6.11 4.73
C LYS A 114 11.47 6.51 5.77
N ASN A 115 11.59 7.70 6.36
CA ASN A 115 10.71 8.16 7.45
C ASN A 115 9.27 8.36 6.96
N GLN A 116 9.07 8.68 5.68
CA GLN A 116 7.75 8.84 5.06
C GLN A 116 6.88 7.58 5.12
N TYR A 117 7.47 6.37 5.11
CA TYR A 117 6.71 5.10 5.13
C TYR A 117 7.06 4.18 6.29
N GLU A 118 8.14 4.44 7.05
CA GLU A 118 8.57 3.54 8.12
C GLU A 118 7.48 3.31 9.18
N LYS A 119 6.75 4.37 9.57
CA LYS A 119 5.64 4.26 10.52
C LYS A 119 4.51 3.38 9.96
N ASP A 120 4.20 3.52 8.68
CA ASP A 120 3.13 2.77 8.03
C ASP A 120 3.50 1.28 7.93
N ILE A 121 4.75 0.95 7.60
CA ILE A 121 5.24 -0.43 7.60
C ILE A 121 5.22 -1.04 9.01
N LYS A 122 5.64 -0.30 10.04
CA LYS A 122 5.54 -0.75 11.44
C LYS A 122 4.09 -0.99 11.85
N ARG A 123 3.17 -0.12 11.43
CA ARG A 123 1.73 -0.27 11.68
C ARG A 123 1.18 -1.54 11.01
N ILE A 124 1.46 -1.75 9.72
CA ILE A 124 1.09 -2.99 9.01
C ILE A 124 1.65 -4.22 9.72
N LYS A 125 2.93 -4.18 10.11
CA LYS A 125 3.60 -5.27 10.84
C LYS A 125 2.85 -5.63 12.11
N GLU A 126 2.54 -4.65 12.95
CA GLU A 126 1.86 -4.88 14.23
C GLU A 126 0.42 -5.36 14.04
N LEU A 127 -0.31 -4.83 13.04
CA LEU A 127 -1.66 -5.28 12.70
C LEU A 127 -1.69 -6.76 12.28
N LEU A 128 -0.73 -7.19 11.44
CA LEU A 128 -0.63 -8.58 10.97
C LEU A 128 -0.08 -9.54 12.03
N LYS A 129 0.70 -9.02 13.00
CA LYS A 129 1.28 -9.84 14.07
C LYS A 129 0.28 -10.10 15.21
N ARG A 130 -0.55 -9.11 15.54
CA ARG A 130 -1.40 -9.12 16.72
C ARG A 130 -2.48 -10.22 16.65
N ASN A 131 -2.49 -11.09 17.66
CA ASN A 131 -3.44 -12.23 17.79
C ASN A 131 -3.65 -12.95 16.46
N SER A 132 -2.58 -13.26 15.73
CA SER A 132 -2.66 -13.74 14.35
C SER A 132 -3.41 -15.07 14.18
N SER A 133 -3.56 -15.87 15.24
CA SER A 133 -4.40 -17.08 15.20
C SER A 133 -5.89 -16.75 15.07
N GLU A 134 -6.31 -15.60 15.63
CA GLU A 134 -7.70 -15.14 15.67
C GLU A 134 -8.00 -14.05 14.64
N SER A 135 -6.97 -13.31 14.21
CA SER A 135 -7.11 -12.15 13.34
C SER A 135 -7.55 -12.54 11.93
N SER A 136 -8.56 -11.85 11.40
CA SER A 136 -9.00 -12.03 10.01
C SER A 136 -8.11 -11.33 8.97
N LEU A 137 -7.15 -10.50 9.42
CA LEU A 137 -6.21 -9.81 8.54
C LEU A 137 -5.22 -10.80 7.93
N GLN A 138 -5.15 -10.82 6.59
CA GLN A 138 -4.35 -11.78 5.84
C GLN A 138 -3.05 -11.20 5.29
N PHE A 139 -3.05 -9.92 4.92
CA PHE A 139 -1.91 -9.25 4.28
C PHE A 139 -2.02 -7.73 4.40
N GLY A 140 -0.92 -7.05 4.11
CA GLY A 140 -0.86 -5.60 3.96
C GLY A 140 -0.21 -5.22 2.63
N LEU A 141 -0.51 -4.02 2.14
CA LEU A 141 0.11 -3.43 0.96
C LEU A 141 0.66 -2.04 1.29
N LEU A 142 1.83 -1.71 0.74
CA LEU A 142 2.28 -0.34 0.55
C LEU A 142 2.25 -0.05 -0.96
N GLY A 143 1.31 0.76 -1.42
CA GLY A 143 1.23 1.23 -2.80
C GLY A 143 1.91 2.59 -2.93
N PHE A 144 2.69 2.81 -3.99
CA PHE A 144 3.31 4.11 -4.24
C PHE A 144 3.53 4.38 -5.73
N CYS A 145 3.60 5.66 -6.08
CA CYS A 145 4.14 6.09 -7.35
C CYS A 145 5.59 6.54 -7.15
N ASP A 146 6.40 6.47 -8.18
CA ASP A 146 7.69 7.15 -8.20
C ASP A 146 8.01 7.59 -9.61
N SER A 147 8.77 8.66 -9.70
CA SER A 147 9.28 9.23 -10.94
C SER A 147 10.72 9.70 -10.77
N ALA A 148 11.40 9.89 -11.88
CA ALA A 148 12.74 10.45 -11.92
C ALA A 148 12.96 11.09 -13.28
N ASP A 149 13.79 12.12 -13.31
CA ASP A 149 14.34 12.65 -14.55
C ASP A 149 15.67 11.97 -14.85
N GLU A 150 16.13 12.07 -16.10
CA GLU A 150 17.43 11.62 -16.56
C GLU A 150 18.52 12.32 -15.73
N GLY A 151 19.64 11.63 -15.51
CA GLY A 151 20.78 12.21 -14.81
C GLY A 151 22.06 11.92 -15.54
N SER A 152 23.09 12.73 -15.26
CA SER A 152 24.41 12.56 -15.84
C SER A 152 25.07 11.20 -15.56
N GLN A 153 24.66 10.51 -14.50
CA GLN A 153 25.23 9.21 -14.10
C GLN A 153 24.30 8.02 -14.28
N LYS A 154 22.98 8.25 -14.27
CA LYS A 154 21.97 7.19 -14.27
C LYS A 154 20.75 7.69 -15.02
N SER A 155 20.19 6.80 -15.84
CA SER A 155 18.92 7.04 -16.49
C SER A 155 17.78 7.16 -15.49
N ALA A 156 16.71 7.81 -15.90
CA ALA A 156 15.47 7.89 -15.12
C ALA A 156 14.98 6.49 -14.69
N ASN A 157 15.07 5.50 -15.59
CA ASN A 157 14.71 4.11 -15.34
C ASN A 157 15.58 3.44 -14.26
N GLU A 158 16.91 3.62 -14.33
CA GLU A 158 17.83 3.07 -13.34
C GLU A 158 17.57 3.66 -11.96
N LYS A 159 17.35 4.98 -11.88
CA LYS A 159 17.00 5.66 -10.62
C LYS A 159 15.73 5.06 -9.99
N ILE A 160 14.68 4.85 -10.77
CA ILE A 160 13.43 4.24 -10.30
C ILE A 160 13.66 2.80 -9.80
N ASN A 161 14.40 1.99 -10.56
CA ASN A 161 14.67 0.60 -10.18
C ASN A 161 15.50 0.50 -8.89
N ASP A 162 16.55 1.32 -8.76
CA ASP A 162 17.37 1.39 -7.56
C ASP A 162 16.57 1.84 -6.34
N LYS A 163 15.66 2.79 -6.54
CA LYS A 163 14.77 3.27 -5.49
C LYS A 163 13.80 2.20 -5.02
N ILE A 164 13.14 1.48 -5.95
CA ILE A 164 12.27 0.34 -5.61
C ILE A 164 13.04 -0.72 -4.83
N LYS A 165 14.27 -1.05 -5.25
CA LYS A 165 15.13 -2.01 -4.56
C LYS A 165 15.49 -1.53 -3.15
N THR A 166 15.81 -0.26 -3.00
CA THR A 166 16.12 0.37 -1.70
C THR A 166 14.92 0.32 -0.76
N ILE A 167 13.72 0.71 -1.23
CA ILE A 167 12.49 0.66 -0.44
C ILE A 167 12.18 -0.79 -0.04
N LYS A 168 12.27 -1.74 -0.99
CA LYS A 168 12.08 -3.17 -0.69
C LYS A 168 13.00 -3.65 0.44
N ASN A 169 14.29 -3.33 0.36
CA ASN A 169 15.26 -3.72 1.38
C ASN A 169 14.96 -3.10 2.75
N ASN A 170 14.59 -1.81 2.77
CA ASN A 170 14.18 -1.14 4.00
C ASN A 170 12.93 -1.78 4.61
N VAL A 171 11.93 -2.13 3.80
CA VAL A 171 10.72 -2.84 4.25
C VAL A 171 11.07 -4.21 4.84
N ILE A 172 11.94 -4.99 4.17
CA ILE A 172 12.42 -6.28 4.69
C ILE A 172 13.09 -6.10 6.05
N ASN A 173 13.97 -5.11 6.19
CA ASN A 173 14.68 -4.83 7.44
C ASN A 173 13.72 -4.42 8.58
N ILE A 174 12.69 -3.62 8.30
CA ILE A 174 11.69 -3.22 9.31
C ILE A 174 10.84 -4.43 9.74
N LEU A 175 10.44 -5.29 8.81
CA LEU A 175 9.55 -6.41 9.08
C LEU A 175 10.25 -7.57 9.81
N GLY A 176 11.49 -7.87 9.42
CA GLY A 176 12.25 -9.02 9.92
C GLY A 176 11.76 -10.35 9.34
N GLU A 177 12.31 -11.46 9.85
CA GLU A 177 12.24 -12.78 9.21
C GLU A 177 10.85 -13.43 9.20
N ASN A 178 9.95 -13.00 10.08
CA ASN A 178 8.60 -13.54 10.24
C ASN A 178 7.64 -13.15 9.11
N PHE A 179 8.08 -12.33 8.17
CA PHE A 179 7.26 -11.81 7.08
C PHE A 179 7.82 -12.23 5.73
N GLN A 180 6.91 -12.54 4.81
CA GLN A 180 7.17 -12.65 3.39
C GLN A 180 6.83 -11.31 2.72
N THR A 181 7.73 -10.86 1.86
CA THR A 181 7.51 -9.66 1.04
C THR A 181 7.73 -9.95 -0.43
N SER A 182 6.99 -9.24 -1.28
CA SER A 182 7.28 -9.19 -2.72
C SER A 182 6.92 -7.82 -3.28
N VAL A 183 7.50 -7.47 -4.42
CA VAL A 183 7.21 -6.21 -5.10
C VAL A 183 6.56 -6.52 -6.43
N LYS A 184 5.52 -5.77 -6.77
CA LYS A 184 4.92 -5.74 -8.10
C LYS A 184 4.90 -4.29 -8.56
N SER A 185 5.39 -4.07 -9.77
CA SER A 185 5.38 -2.76 -10.41
C SER A 185 4.70 -2.87 -11.76
N THR A 186 4.16 -1.75 -12.25
CA THR A 186 3.86 -1.63 -13.67
C THR A 186 5.16 -1.61 -14.47
N ARG A 187 5.07 -1.65 -15.81
CA ARG A 187 6.17 -1.15 -16.63
C ARG A 187 6.52 0.28 -16.21
N ILE A 188 7.77 0.67 -16.43
CA ILE A 188 8.18 2.06 -16.35
C ILE A 188 7.65 2.76 -17.61
N TYR A 189 7.11 3.96 -17.44
CA TYR A 189 6.61 4.81 -18.51
C TYR A 189 7.62 5.93 -18.71
N GLU A 190 8.23 5.97 -19.89
CA GLU A 190 9.18 7.00 -20.31
C GLU A 190 8.43 8.09 -21.08
N ILE A 191 8.71 9.34 -20.77
CA ILE A 191 8.19 10.54 -21.41
C ILE A 191 9.37 11.52 -21.49
N GLU A 192 9.88 11.73 -22.70
CA GLU A 192 11.08 12.53 -22.94
C GLU A 192 12.24 12.05 -22.05
N ASP A 193 12.83 12.93 -21.25
CA ASP A 193 13.93 12.64 -20.35
C ASP A 193 13.47 12.19 -18.95
N SER A 194 12.19 11.85 -18.78
CA SER A 194 11.63 11.52 -17.47
C SER A 194 10.89 10.19 -17.50
N SER A 195 10.92 9.48 -16.36
CA SER A 195 10.22 8.21 -16.20
C SER A 195 9.36 8.20 -14.96
N TRP A 196 8.31 7.39 -14.97
CA TRP A 196 7.52 7.08 -13.77
C TRP A 196 7.02 5.64 -13.75
N CYS A 197 6.71 5.13 -12.56
CA CYS A 197 6.06 3.83 -12.39
C CYS A 197 5.14 3.80 -11.18
N ALA A 198 4.18 2.87 -11.21
CA ALA A 198 3.41 2.50 -10.03
C ALA A 198 3.99 1.20 -9.44
N SER A 199 4.15 1.17 -8.12
CA SER A 199 4.68 0.03 -7.38
C SER A 199 3.81 -0.33 -6.18
N CYS A 200 3.86 -1.60 -5.81
CA CYS A 200 3.15 -2.14 -4.66
C CYS A 200 4.04 -3.16 -3.96
N ILE A 201 4.30 -2.95 -2.68
CA ILE A 201 4.96 -3.94 -1.82
C ILE A 201 3.89 -4.73 -1.10
N PHE A 202 3.86 -6.03 -1.37
CA PHE A 202 3.02 -7.00 -0.68
C PHE A 202 3.71 -7.48 0.59
N ILE A 203 2.97 -7.52 1.69
CA ILE A 203 3.44 -7.93 3.02
C ILE A 203 2.50 -8.98 3.57
N LYS A 204 3.03 -10.13 3.97
CA LYS A 204 2.26 -11.20 4.62
C LYS A 204 3.09 -11.87 5.69
N ARG A 205 2.46 -12.26 6.79
CA ARG A 205 3.12 -13.08 7.81
C ARG A 205 3.36 -14.50 7.29
N LYS A 206 4.54 -15.06 7.53
CA LYS A 206 4.83 -16.47 7.18
C LYS A 206 3.97 -17.40 8.06
N PRO A 207 3.50 -18.54 7.53
CA PRO A 207 2.96 -19.61 8.36
C PRO A 207 4.01 -20.00 9.42
N ILE A 208 3.54 -20.29 10.63
CA ILE A 208 4.37 -20.94 11.66
C ILE A 208 4.41 -22.43 11.34
#